data_AF-A0A2E0KGC6-F1
#
_entry.id   AF-A0A2E0KGC6-F1
#
_cell.length_a   1.000
_cell.length_b   1.000
_cell.length_c   1.000
_cell.angle_alpha   90.00
_cell.angle_beta   90.00
_cell.angle_gamma   90.00
#
_symmetry.space_group_name_H-M   'P 1'
#
loop_
_entity.id
_entity.type
_entity.pdbx_description
1 polymer ?
#
loop_
_entity_poly.entity_id
_entity_poly.type
_entity_poly.pdbx_seq_one_letter_code
_entity_poly.pdbx_strand_id
1 'polypeptide(L)'
;MTENPIQCLEDFATLRTAPELNDNQRAALRPALDDAMASFEWFTVGIMAPSKENALNALRSLESSLSWEAMTIEAEAEDVGPVFLKANQSNGLIRIRVEHGLGEGILISGHSNIPEQTGMTWGPLPLDFFA
;
A
#
# COMPACT_ATOMS: atom_id res chain seq x y z
N MET A 1 24.15 -13.20 -0.95
CA MET A 1 22.75 -13.67 -0.92
C MET A 1 22.24 -13.36 0.46
N THR A 2 21.74 -12.15 0.68
CA THR A 2 21.09 -11.80 1.94
C THR A 2 19.67 -12.32 1.85
N GLU A 3 19.39 -13.40 2.56
CA GLU A 3 18.04 -13.93 2.73
C GLU A 3 17.17 -12.79 3.26
N ASN A 4 16.14 -12.41 2.49
CA ASN A 4 15.20 -11.40 2.92
C ASN A 4 14.27 -12.08 3.94
N PRO A 5 14.32 -11.73 5.24
CA PRO A 5 13.73 -12.54 6.31
C PRO A 5 12.19 -12.46 6.37
N ILE A 6 11.55 -11.87 5.36
CA ILE A 6 10.09 -11.68 5.33
C ILE A 6 9.40 -13.03 5.23
N GLN A 7 8.71 -13.40 6.30
CA GLN A 7 7.91 -14.61 6.42
C GLN A 7 6.44 -14.29 6.73
N CYS A 8 6.16 -13.15 7.38
CA CYS A 8 4.81 -12.72 7.72
C CYS A 8 4.59 -11.21 7.53
N LEU A 9 3.35 -10.74 7.72
CA LEU A 9 2.99 -9.34 7.51
C LEU A 9 3.63 -8.39 8.54
N GLU A 10 3.89 -8.88 9.73
CA GLU A 10 4.49 -8.14 10.84
C GLU A 10 5.94 -7.75 10.54
N ASP A 11 6.65 -8.54 9.71
CA ASP A 11 8.04 -8.26 9.35
C ASP A 11 8.19 -6.94 8.60
N PHE A 12 7.13 -6.49 7.92
CA PHE A 12 7.13 -5.22 7.20
C PHE A 12 7.08 -4.00 8.12
N ALA A 13 6.51 -4.12 9.32
CA ALA A 13 6.23 -2.97 10.20
C ALA A 13 7.48 -2.18 10.64
N THR A 14 8.66 -2.79 10.53
CA THR A 14 9.94 -2.16 10.88
C THR A 14 10.69 -1.57 9.69
N LEU A 15 10.20 -1.80 8.47
CA LEU A 15 10.88 -1.42 7.24
C LEU A 15 10.48 -0.01 6.80
N ARG A 16 11.48 0.74 6.33
CA ARG A 16 11.25 2.03 5.67
C ARG A 16 10.98 1.88 4.18
N THR A 17 11.59 0.89 3.55
CA THR A 17 11.46 0.62 2.11
C THR A 17 11.05 -0.84 1.93
N ALA A 18 10.18 -1.07 0.95
CA ALA A 18 9.69 -2.38 0.61
C ALA A 18 10.86 -3.32 0.25
N PRO A 19 10.87 -4.54 0.80
CA PRO A 19 11.82 -5.58 0.45
C PRO A 19 11.52 -6.16 -0.94
N GLU A 20 12.52 -6.72 -1.64
CA GLU A 20 12.25 -7.59 -2.77
C GLU A 20 11.68 -8.94 -2.28
N LEU A 21 10.53 -9.35 -2.83
CA LEU A 21 9.88 -10.62 -2.49
C LEU A 21 9.98 -11.60 -3.66
N ASN A 22 10.33 -12.86 -3.35
CA ASN A 22 10.24 -13.95 -4.32
C ASN A 22 8.79 -14.48 -4.44
N ASP A 23 8.55 -15.30 -5.47
CA ASP A 23 7.21 -15.82 -5.78
C ASP A 23 6.58 -16.61 -4.63
N ASN A 24 7.39 -17.38 -3.89
CA ASN A 24 6.91 -18.15 -2.75
C ASN A 24 6.47 -17.23 -1.59
N GLN A 25 7.24 -16.17 -1.33
CA GLN A 25 6.88 -15.16 -0.33
C GLN A 25 5.59 -14.44 -0.74
N ARG A 26 5.46 -14.02 -2.00
CA ARG A 26 4.24 -13.38 -2.51
C ARG A 26 3.02 -14.31 -2.39
N ALA A 27 3.17 -15.57 -2.77
CA ALA A 27 2.11 -16.57 -2.69
C ALA A 27 1.65 -16.86 -1.25
N ALA A 28 2.54 -16.76 -0.26
CA ALA A 28 2.20 -16.93 1.14
C ALA A 28 1.60 -15.65 1.77
N LEU A 29 2.17 -14.49 1.45
CA LEU A 29 1.77 -13.21 2.05
C LEU A 29 0.44 -12.69 1.49
N ARG A 30 0.13 -12.98 0.23
CA ARG A 30 -1.11 -12.51 -0.40
C ARG A 30 -2.38 -12.99 0.33
N PRO A 31 -2.61 -14.30 0.55
CA PRO A 31 -3.79 -14.76 1.27
C PRO A 31 -3.79 -14.28 2.73
N ALA A 32 -2.62 -14.21 3.38
CA ALA A 32 -2.52 -13.68 4.74
C ALA A 32 -2.96 -12.21 4.83
N LEU A 33 -2.61 -11.41 3.82
CA LEU A 33 -3.05 -10.02 3.73
C LEU A 33 -4.56 -9.93 3.49
N ASP A 34 -5.09 -10.73 2.56
CA ASP A 34 -6.52 -10.76 2.25
C ASP A 34 -7.35 -11.13 3.50
N ASP A 35 -6.91 -12.14 4.26
CA ASP A 35 -7.54 -12.56 5.52
C ASP A 35 -7.47 -11.45 6.60
N ALA A 36 -6.31 -10.80 6.74
CA ALA A 36 -6.14 -9.70 7.70
C ALA A 36 -7.01 -8.49 7.34
N MET A 37 -7.13 -8.19 6.05
CA MET A 37 -7.97 -7.11 5.54
C MET A 37 -9.45 -7.41 5.72
N ALA A 38 -9.91 -8.66 5.56
CA ALA A 38 -11.33 -9.03 5.67
C ALA A 38 -12.00 -8.64 7.00
N SER A 39 -11.22 -8.36 8.05
CA SER A 39 -11.73 -7.90 9.35
C SER A 39 -12.07 -6.40 9.38
N PHE A 40 -11.71 -5.60 8.37
CA PHE A 40 -11.88 -4.14 8.35
C PHE A 40 -12.91 -3.70 7.31
N GLU A 41 -13.54 -2.55 7.54
CA GLU A 41 -14.66 -2.05 6.73
C GLU A 41 -14.21 -1.23 5.53
N TRP A 42 -13.14 -0.45 5.69
CA TRP A 42 -12.58 0.39 4.64
C TRP A 42 -11.09 0.63 4.88
N PHE A 43 -10.40 1.07 3.83
CA PHE A 43 -8.94 1.20 3.85
C PHE A 43 -8.45 2.57 3.40
N THR A 44 -7.28 2.96 3.89
CA THR A 44 -6.46 4.00 3.28
C THR A 44 -5.19 3.38 2.74
N VAL A 45 -4.79 3.78 1.53
CA VAL A 45 -3.56 3.33 0.89
C VAL A 45 -2.59 4.50 0.81
N GLY A 46 -1.39 4.31 1.34
CA GLY A 46 -0.26 5.23 1.18
C GLY A 46 0.78 4.60 0.24
N ILE A 47 1.15 5.24 -0.84
CA ILE A 47 2.14 4.74 -1.79
C ILE A 47 3.31 5.70 -1.86
N MET A 48 4.50 5.20 -1.54
CA MET A 48 5.77 5.90 -1.66
C MET A 48 6.44 5.39 -2.93
N ALA A 49 6.64 6.25 -3.92
CA ALA A 49 7.15 5.83 -5.22
C ALA A 49 8.08 6.89 -5.82
N PRO A 50 8.98 6.52 -6.75
CA PRO A 50 9.91 7.47 -7.36
C PRO A 50 9.23 8.44 -8.34
N SER A 51 7.97 8.18 -8.74
CA SER A 51 7.18 9.06 -9.61
C SER A 51 5.67 8.92 -9.36
N LYS A 52 4.91 9.93 -9.78
CA LYS A 52 3.44 9.91 -9.82
C LYS A 52 2.89 8.71 -10.59
N GLU A 53 3.49 8.42 -11.73
CA GLU A 53 3.06 7.31 -12.60
C GLU A 53 3.23 5.96 -11.91
N ASN A 54 4.37 5.73 -11.23
CA ASN A 54 4.59 4.49 -10.49
C ASN A 54 3.61 4.33 -9.32
N ALA A 55 3.32 5.42 -8.61
CA ALA A 55 2.33 5.39 -7.53
C ALA A 55 0.93 5.06 -8.04
N LEU A 56 0.50 5.68 -9.15
CA LEU A 56 -0.80 5.43 -9.76
C LEU A 56 -0.90 4.02 -10.32
N ASN A 57 0.13 3.50 -10.99
CA ASN A 57 0.14 2.13 -11.50
C ASN A 57 0.00 1.12 -10.37
N ALA A 58 0.76 1.28 -9.28
CA ALA A 58 0.64 0.44 -8.09
C ALA A 58 -0.77 0.49 -7.48
N LEU A 59 -1.38 1.67 -7.40
CA LEU A 59 -2.76 1.82 -6.92
C LEU A 59 -3.76 1.11 -7.83
N ARG A 60 -3.66 1.28 -9.15
CA ARG A 60 -4.58 0.67 -10.11
C ARG A 60 -4.50 -0.86 -10.10
N SER A 61 -3.29 -1.41 -9.97
CA SER A 61 -3.12 -2.86 -9.77
C SER A 61 -3.78 -3.31 -8.47
N LEU A 62 -3.57 -2.59 -7.36
CA LEU A 62 -4.23 -2.89 -6.08
C LEU A 62 -5.75 -2.85 -6.18
N GLU A 63 -6.32 -1.79 -6.74
CA GLU A 63 -7.76 -1.64 -6.92
C GLU A 63 -8.34 -2.79 -7.76
N SER A 64 -7.70 -3.13 -8.88
CA SER A 64 -8.11 -4.27 -9.71
C SER A 64 -8.01 -5.60 -8.95
N SER A 65 -6.93 -5.80 -8.19
CA SER A 65 -6.67 -7.06 -7.48
C SER A 65 -7.63 -7.29 -6.31
N LEU A 66 -8.09 -6.22 -5.67
CA LEU A 66 -9.05 -6.25 -4.57
C LEU A 66 -10.49 -5.96 -5.00
N SER A 67 -10.73 -5.80 -6.31
CA SER A 67 -12.05 -5.44 -6.88
C SER A 67 -12.64 -4.16 -6.29
N TRP A 68 -11.79 -3.17 -6.01
CA TRP A 68 -12.23 -1.86 -5.55
C TRP A 68 -12.64 -0.97 -6.73
N GLU A 69 -13.56 -0.05 -6.46
CA GLU A 69 -13.87 1.01 -7.42
C GLU A 69 -12.65 1.92 -7.58
N ALA A 70 -12.37 2.32 -8.82
CA ALA A 70 -11.23 3.17 -9.12
C ALA A 70 -11.40 4.56 -8.48
N MET A 71 -10.48 4.91 -7.59
CA MET A 71 -10.51 6.19 -6.89
C MET A 71 -10.06 7.34 -7.80
N THR A 72 -10.55 8.53 -7.47
CA THR A 72 -10.39 9.76 -8.28
C THR A 72 -9.36 10.70 -7.68
N ILE A 73 -8.60 11.39 -8.54
CA ILE A 73 -7.59 12.36 -8.10
C ILE A 73 -8.29 13.65 -7.68
N GLU A 74 -8.17 14.00 -6.41
CA GLU A 74 -8.66 15.27 -5.85
C GLU A 74 -7.57 16.36 -5.93
N ALA A 75 -6.33 15.97 -5.63
CA ALA A 75 -5.20 16.88 -5.63
C ALA A 75 -3.94 16.16 -6.10
N GLU A 76 -3.16 16.85 -6.95
CA GLU A 76 -1.86 16.37 -7.40
C GLU A 76 -0.81 17.47 -7.28
N ALA A 77 0.44 17.06 -7.02
CA ALA A 77 1.57 17.97 -7.10
C ALA A 77 1.89 18.33 -8.55
N GLU A 78 2.24 19.60 -8.76
CA GLU A 78 2.73 20.12 -10.05
C GLU A 78 4.21 19.78 -10.27
N ASP A 79 4.97 19.59 -9.18
CA ASP A 79 6.40 19.30 -9.22
C ASP A 79 6.69 17.85 -9.65
N VAL A 80 7.84 17.67 -10.31
CA VAL A 80 8.35 16.35 -10.71
C VAL A 80 9.30 15.83 -9.64
N GLY A 81 9.05 14.61 -9.16
CA GLY A 81 9.93 13.92 -8.22
C GLY A 81 9.29 12.70 -7.58
N PRO A 82 9.96 12.12 -6.57
CA PRO A 82 9.38 11.10 -5.71
C PRO A 82 8.11 11.62 -5.04
N VAL A 83 7.10 10.77 -4.93
CA VAL A 83 5.78 11.15 -4.44
C VAL A 83 5.35 10.30 -3.25
N PHE A 84 4.50 10.91 -2.43
CA PHE A 84 3.57 10.21 -1.57
C PHE A 84 2.16 10.35 -2.12
N LEU A 85 1.56 9.24 -2.50
CA LEU A 85 0.16 9.14 -2.86
C LEU A 85 -0.63 8.65 -1.65
N LYS A 86 -1.69 9.36 -1.28
CA LYS A 86 -2.67 8.92 -0.28
C LYS A 86 -4.02 8.73 -0.94
N ALA A 87 -4.49 7.49 -1.01
CA ALA A 87 -5.83 7.13 -1.43
C ALA A 87 -6.69 6.77 -0.22
N ASN A 88 -7.93 7.23 -0.20
CA ASN A 88 -8.86 6.93 0.88
C ASN A 88 -10.13 6.30 0.30
N GLN A 89 -10.34 5.03 0.61
CA GLN A 89 -11.48 4.28 0.08
C GLN A 89 -12.81 4.81 0.62
N SER A 90 -12.85 5.38 1.83
CA SER A 90 -14.11 5.87 2.42
C SER A 90 -14.74 7.04 1.67
N ASN A 91 -13.93 7.84 0.96
CA ASN A 91 -14.40 8.96 0.14
C ASN A 91 -14.08 8.82 -1.34
N GLY A 92 -13.29 7.81 -1.73
CA GLY A 92 -12.90 7.57 -3.12
C GLY A 92 -11.89 8.57 -3.68
N LEU A 93 -11.15 9.28 -2.81
CA LEU A 93 -10.28 10.39 -3.21
C LEU A 93 -8.79 10.06 -3.04
N ILE A 94 -8.00 10.56 -3.99
CA ILE A 94 -6.55 10.44 -4.05
C ILE A 94 -5.93 11.84 -3.94
N ARG A 95 -4.93 11.96 -3.06
CA ARG A 95 -4.06 13.14 -2.96
C ARG A 95 -2.62 12.72 -3.22
N ILE A 96 -1.94 13.42 -4.10
CA ILE A 96 -0.55 13.15 -4.47
C ILE A 96 0.28 14.38 -4.14
N ARG A 97 1.39 14.19 -3.41
CA ARG A 97 2.36 15.24 -3.14
C ARG A 97 3.77 14.76 -3.45
N VAL A 98 4.65 15.67 -3.87
CA VAL A 98 6.08 15.37 -3.95
C VAL A 98 6.65 15.29 -2.54
N GLU A 99 7.37 14.21 -2.24
CA GLU A 99 7.98 14.01 -0.93
C GLU A 99 9.24 13.14 -1.05
N HIS A 100 10.36 13.69 -0.59
CA HIS A 100 11.67 13.03 -0.65
C HIS A 100 11.98 12.27 0.63
N GLY A 101 12.69 11.15 0.51
CA GLY A 101 13.27 10.43 1.65
C GLY A 101 12.34 9.42 2.35
N LEU A 102 11.14 9.19 1.83
CA LEU A 102 10.16 8.27 2.44
C LEU A 102 10.51 6.78 2.32
N GLY A 103 11.36 6.41 1.36
CA GLY A 103 11.49 5.01 0.93
C GLY A 103 10.53 4.71 -0.23
N GLU A 104 10.30 3.44 -0.51
CA GLU A 104 9.39 2.99 -1.57
C GLU A 104 8.49 1.86 -1.06
N GLY A 105 7.25 1.81 -1.53
CA GLY A 105 6.31 0.73 -1.23
C GLY A 105 4.89 1.20 -0.95
N ILE A 106 4.02 0.22 -0.69
CA ILE A 106 2.59 0.38 -0.44
C ILE A 106 2.32 0.12 1.05
N LEU A 107 1.67 1.08 1.69
CA LEU A 107 1.10 0.96 3.03
C LEU A 107 -0.41 0.83 2.88
N ILE A 108 -1.01 -0.15 3.53
CA ILE A 108 -2.48 -0.32 3.59
C ILE A 108 -2.87 -0.22 5.05
N SER A 109 -3.74 0.72 5.39
CA SER A 109 -4.31 0.83 6.73
C SER A 109 -5.78 0.47 6.72
N GLY A 110 -6.16 -0.53 7.50
CA GLY A 110 -7.55 -0.93 7.72
C GLY A 110 -8.20 -0.11 8.82
N HIS A 111 -9.46 0.26 8.59
CA HIS A 111 -10.28 1.04 9.51
C HIS A 111 -11.62 0.35 9.73
N SER A 112 -12.19 0.56 10.91
CA SER A 112 -13.46 -0.03 11.34
C SER A 112 -14.23 1.00 12.17
N ASN A 113 -15.56 0.98 12.07
CA ASN A 113 -16.41 1.76 12.96
C ASN A 113 -16.60 1.11 14.34
N ILE A 114 -16.06 -0.10 14.56
CA ILE A 114 -16.10 -0.80 15.84
C ILE A 114 -15.08 -0.14 16.78
N PRO A 115 -15.49 0.48 17.91
CA PRO A 115 -14.59 1.24 18.79
C PRO A 115 -13.42 0.43 19.38
N GLU A 116 -13.60 -0.88 19.52
CA GLU A 116 -12.63 -1.81 20.11
C GLU A 116 -11.62 -2.33 19.07
N GLN A 117 -11.87 -2.12 17.77
CA GLN A 117 -10.99 -2.54 16.69
C GLN A 117 -10.05 -1.40 16.32
N THR A 118 -8.84 -1.45 16.88
CA THR A 118 -7.78 -0.50 16.53
C THR A 118 -7.39 -0.67 15.06
N GLY A 119 -7.23 0.44 14.34
CA GLY A 119 -6.74 0.40 12.96
C GLY A 119 -5.37 -0.27 12.86
N MET A 120 -5.16 -1.08 11.83
CA MET A 120 -3.91 -1.80 11.57
C MET A 120 -3.31 -1.32 10.25
N THR A 121 -1.99 -1.23 10.16
CA THR A 121 -1.27 -0.88 8.92
C THR A 121 -0.33 -2.00 8.52
N TRP A 122 -0.39 -2.41 7.25
CA TRP A 122 0.48 -3.39 6.63
C TRP A 122 1.40 -2.72 5.62
N GLY A 123 2.67 -3.14 5.58
CA GLY A 123 3.67 -2.64 4.64
C GLY A 123 4.85 -1.93 5.31
N PRO A 124 5.80 -1.41 4.51
CA PRO A 124 5.71 -1.17 3.07
C PRO A 124 5.81 -2.44 2.20
N LEU A 125 4.75 -2.77 1.47
CA LEU A 125 4.73 -3.84 0.47
C LEU A 125 5.39 -3.36 -0.84
N PRO A 126 5.94 -4.26 -1.68
CA PRO A 126 6.45 -3.89 -3.00
C PRO A 126 5.43 -3.15 -3.87
N LEU A 127 5.89 -2.23 -4.73
CA LEU A 127 5.01 -1.49 -5.64
C LEU A 127 4.30 -2.39 -6.67
N ASP A 128 4.89 -3.55 -6.96
CA ASP A 128 4.36 -4.59 -7.85
C ASP A 128 3.64 -5.72 -7.10
N PHE A 129 3.34 -5.56 -5.80
CA PHE A 129 2.77 -6.63 -4.97
C PHE A 129 1.41 -7.14 -5.48
N PHE A 130 0.65 -6.28 -6.17
CA PHE A 130 -0.69 -6.58 -6.70
C PHE A 130 -0.73 -6.67 -8.23
N ALA A 131 0.42 -6.58 -8.91
CA ALA A 131 0.52 -6.62 -10.37
C ALA A 131 0.29 -8.03 -10.94
#